data_AF-A0A5N5KYY3-F1
#
_entry.id   AF-A0A5N5KYY3-F1
#
_cell.length_a   1.000
_cell.length_b   1.000
_cell.length_c   1.000
_cell.angle_alpha   90.00
_cell.angle_beta   90.00
_cell.angle_gamma   90.00
#
_symmetry.space_group_name_H-M   'P 1'
#
loop_
_entity.id
_entity.type
_entity.pdbx_description
1 polymer ?
#
loop_
_entity_poly.entity_id
_entity_poly.type
_entity_poly.pdbx_seq_one_letter_code
_entity_poly.pdbx_strand_id
1 'polypeptide(L)'
;MAAAKQLVFFLYILMLVSIAVCVDVFKLVNSSVQLDIQKNFDKSLELIWKFNGSKNIVKYDGKPPSRRFGSYNDRVEFNEETQNLTLKNLQKNDSGLYKAEAIDVK
;
A
#
# COMPACT_ATOMS: atom_id res chain seq x y z
N MET A 1 40.55 -12.19 5.95
CA MET A 1 39.29 -12.67 6.59
C MET A 1 38.32 -11.53 6.95
N ALA A 2 38.79 -10.31 7.29
CA ALA A 2 37.94 -9.16 7.60
C ALA A 2 37.14 -8.60 6.39
N ALA A 3 37.80 -8.41 5.23
CA ALA A 3 37.15 -7.88 4.03
C ALA A 3 36.01 -8.77 3.51
N ALA A 4 36.17 -10.10 3.55
CA ALA A 4 35.12 -11.04 3.15
C ALA A 4 33.89 -10.98 4.08
N LYS A 5 34.10 -10.80 5.38
CA LYS A 5 32.99 -10.63 6.35
C LYS A 5 32.25 -9.30 6.14
N GLN A 6 32.98 -8.23 5.85
CA GLN A 6 32.39 -6.92 5.54
C GLN A 6 31.61 -6.94 4.23
N LEU A 7 32.10 -7.64 3.21
CA LEU A 7 31.39 -7.83 1.94
C LEU A 7 30.11 -8.64 2.12
N VAL A 8 30.15 -9.77 2.84
CA VAL A 8 28.97 -10.59 3.12
C VAL A 8 27.93 -9.80 3.93
N PHE A 9 28.36 -9.01 4.91
CA PHE A 9 27.48 -8.13 5.67
C PHE A 9 26.84 -7.04 4.79
N PHE A 10 27.62 -6.43 3.89
CA PHE A 10 27.11 -5.43 2.95
C PHE A 10 26.10 -6.04 1.96
N LEU A 11 26.39 -7.23 1.43
CA LEU A 11 25.46 -7.98 0.57
C LEU A 11 24.18 -8.38 1.33
N TYR A 12 24.29 -8.76 2.60
CA TYR A 12 23.14 -9.04 3.45
C TYR A 12 22.28 -7.79 3.69
N ILE A 13 22.89 -6.63 3.95
CA ILE A 13 22.17 -5.35 4.07
C ILE A 13 21.47 -4.99 2.74
N LEU A 14 22.14 -5.12 1.60
CA LEU A 14 21.55 -4.88 0.27
C LEU A 14 20.34 -5.79 0.01
N MET A 15 20.43 -7.06 0.39
CA MET A 15 19.33 -8.01 0.30
C MET A 15 18.15 -7.61 1.21
N LEU A 16 18.42 -7.16 2.45
CA LEU A 16 17.38 -6.68 3.37
C LEU A 16 16.67 -5.41 2.86
N VAL A 17 17.42 -4.44 2.32
CA VAL A 17 16.85 -3.21 1.76
C VAL A 17 15.94 -3.50 0.57
N SER A 18 16.25 -4.54 -0.20
CA SER A 18 15.43 -4.97 -1.35
C SER A 18 14.05 -5.54 -0.96
N ILE A 19 13.85 -5.94 0.30
CA ILE A 19 12.63 -6.63 0.78
C ILE A 19 11.57 -5.64 1.30
N ALA A 20 11.97 -4.43 1.71
CA ALA A 20 11.06 -3.43 2.28
C ALA A 20 10.94 -2.21 1.38
N VAL A 21 10.14 -2.31 0.31
CA VAL A 21 9.86 -1.14 -0.54
C VAL A 21 8.68 -0.37 0.04
N CYS A 22 8.98 0.71 0.75
CA CYS A 22 8.05 1.80 1.03
C CYS A 22 8.42 2.98 0.14
N VAL A 23 7.45 3.56 -0.57
CA VAL A 23 7.68 4.73 -1.43
C VAL A 23 7.03 5.93 -0.77
N ASP A 24 7.85 6.94 -0.48
CA ASP A 24 7.37 8.23 -0.01
C ASP A 24 6.85 9.05 -1.19
N VAL A 25 5.64 9.59 -1.05
CA VAL A 25 4.99 10.41 -2.08
C VAL A 25 4.55 11.73 -1.46
N PHE A 26 4.94 12.84 -2.10
CA PHE A 26 4.56 14.19 -1.70
C PHE A 26 3.61 14.79 -2.73
N LYS A 27 2.48 15.34 -2.26
CA LYS A 27 1.43 15.94 -3.10
C LYS A 27 0.88 17.20 -2.44
N LEU A 28 0.33 18.09 -3.27
CA LEU A 28 -0.31 19.33 -2.81
C LEU A 28 -1.67 19.03 -2.16
N VAL A 29 -2.06 19.82 -1.16
CA VAL A 29 -3.44 19.83 -0.62
C VAL A 29 -4.43 20.14 -1.75
N ASN A 30 -5.64 19.58 -1.68
CA ASN A 30 -6.69 19.63 -2.71
C ASN A 30 -6.35 18.92 -4.04
N SER A 31 -5.19 18.27 -4.15
CA SER A 31 -4.85 17.42 -5.29
C SER A 31 -5.26 15.97 -5.05
N SER A 32 -4.78 15.04 -5.88
CA SER A 32 -4.99 13.61 -5.75
C SER A 32 -3.66 12.84 -5.73
N VAL A 33 -3.65 11.69 -5.07
CA VAL A 33 -2.55 10.72 -5.10
C VAL A 33 -3.08 9.36 -5.52
N GLN A 34 -2.38 8.69 -6.42
CA GLN A 34 -2.58 7.28 -6.70
C GLN A 34 -1.50 6.49 -5.98
N LEU A 35 -1.92 5.43 -5.30
CA LEU A 35 -1.07 4.51 -4.57
C LEU A 35 -1.16 3.16 -5.27
N ASP A 36 -0.02 2.74 -5.82
CA ASP A 36 0.08 1.52 -6.58
C ASP A 36 0.55 0.38 -5.69
N ILE A 37 0.01 -0.80 -5.98
CA ILE A 37 0.50 -2.02 -5.38
C ILE A 37 1.80 -2.42 -6.07
N GLN A 38 2.90 -2.41 -5.32
CA GLN A 38 4.23 -2.73 -5.86
C GLN A 38 4.49 -4.24 -5.97
N LYS A 39 3.59 -5.08 -5.44
CA LYS A 39 3.74 -6.53 -5.41
C LYS A 39 2.48 -7.22 -5.93
N ASN A 40 2.63 -8.12 -6.88
CA ASN A 40 1.52 -8.94 -7.33
C ASN A 40 1.00 -9.79 -6.16
N PHE A 41 -0.26 -9.59 -5.77
CA PHE A 41 -0.97 -10.46 -4.84
C PHE A 41 -1.63 -11.60 -5.61
N ASP A 42 -1.79 -12.75 -4.95
CA ASP A 42 -2.67 -13.78 -5.47
C ASP A 42 -4.10 -13.25 -5.44
N LYS A 43 -4.79 -13.35 -6.59
CA LYS A 43 -6.17 -12.89 -6.77
C LYS A 43 -7.17 -13.71 -5.94
N SER A 44 -6.76 -14.85 -5.40
CA SER A 44 -7.55 -15.65 -4.44
C SER A 44 -7.66 -15.00 -3.06
N LEU A 45 -6.75 -14.07 -2.73
CA LEU A 45 -6.69 -13.41 -1.43
C LEU A 45 -7.57 -12.17 -1.39
N GLU A 46 -8.09 -11.88 -0.21
CA GLU A 46 -8.80 -10.64 0.04
C GLU A 46 -7.81 -9.49 0.21
N LEU A 47 -8.02 -8.37 -0.49
CA LEU A 47 -7.20 -7.17 -0.38
C LEU A 47 -7.84 -6.15 0.56
N ILE A 48 -7.06 -5.60 1.49
CA ILE A 48 -7.45 -4.47 2.33
C ILE A 48 -6.43 -3.34 2.23
N TRP A 49 -6.90 -2.15 1.88
CA TRP A 49 -6.13 -0.90 2.04
C TRP A 49 -6.36 -0.32 3.43
N LYS A 50 -5.27 0.00 4.15
CA LYS A 50 -5.28 0.57 5.50
C LYS A 50 -4.51 1.88 5.58
N PHE A 51 -5.05 2.83 6.35
CA PHE A 51 -4.36 4.04 6.78
C PHE A 51 -3.83 3.88 8.21
N ASN A 52 -2.56 4.21 8.43
CA ASN A 52 -1.86 4.12 9.71
C ASN A 52 -2.11 2.79 10.46
N GLY A 53 -2.14 1.68 9.69
CA GLY A 53 -2.24 0.31 10.20
C GLY A 53 -3.60 -0.12 10.78
N SER A 54 -4.53 0.81 11.02
CA SER A 54 -5.75 0.54 11.81
C SER A 54 -7.05 0.87 11.07
N LYS A 55 -7.06 1.91 10.23
CA LYS A 55 -8.28 2.36 9.56
C LYS A 55 -8.37 1.72 8.18
N ASN A 56 -9.36 0.85 7.99
CA ASN A 56 -9.67 0.32 6.68
C ASN A 56 -10.19 1.45 5.77
N ILE A 57 -9.74 1.45 4.52
CA ILE A 57 -10.14 2.41 3.48
C ILE A 57 -11.01 1.69 2.46
N VAL A 58 -10.50 0.57 1.92
CA VAL A 58 -11.18 -0.30 0.95
C VAL A 58 -10.89 -1.76 1.28
N LYS A 59 -11.89 -2.62 1.09
CA LYS A 59 -11.80 -4.08 1.10
C LYS A 59 -12.31 -4.62 -0.24
N TYR A 60 -11.57 -5.54 -0.84
CA TYR A 60 -11.90 -6.18 -2.10
C TYR A 60 -11.64 -7.68 -2.01
N ASP A 61 -12.69 -8.48 -2.21
CA ASP A 61 -12.68 -9.94 -2.10
C ASP A 61 -12.50 -10.64 -3.46
N GLY A 62 -12.01 -9.89 -4.46
CA GLY A 62 -11.88 -10.37 -5.83
C GLY A 62 -13.17 -10.27 -6.66
N LYS A 63 -14.27 -9.74 -6.11
CA LYS A 63 -15.54 -9.56 -6.83
C LYS A 63 -16.06 -8.12 -6.70
N PRO A 64 -16.47 -7.48 -7.81
CA PRO A 64 -17.15 -6.19 -7.75
C PRO A 64 -18.48 -6.28 -6.98
N PRO A 65 -18.90 -5.23 -6.25
CA PRO A 65 -18.15 -4.00 -5.96
C PRO A 65 -17.30 -4.14 -4.69
N SER A 66 -16.13 -3.52 -4.70
CA SER A 66 -15.32 -3.28 -3.51
C SER A 66 -16.08 -2.50 -2.43
N ARG A 67 -15.79 -2.79 -1.17
CA ARG A 67 -16.37 -2.11 -0.01
C ARG A 67 -15.44 -0.99 0.47
N ARG A 68 -15.94 0.24 0.48
CA ARG A 68 -15.25 1.42 1.00
C ARG A 68 -15.73 1.73 2.44
N PHE A 69 -14.88 2.37 3.24
CA PHE A 69 -15.14 2.59 4.66
C PHE A 69 -15.05 4.06 5.08
N GLY A 70 -15.93 4.44 6.01
CA GLY A 70 -15.86 5.71 6.75
C GLY A 70 -15.82 6.96 5.87
N SER A 71 -15.05 7.97 6.31
CA SER A 71 -14.89 9.27 5.65
C SER A 71 -14.14 9.23 4.31
N TYR A 72 -13.69 8.04 3.88
CA TYR A 72 -13.00 7.86 2.60
C TYR A 72 -13.96 7.60 1.44
N ASN A 73 -15.24 7.28 1.73
CA ASN A 73 -16.22 6.87 0.73
C ASN A 73 -16.33 7.83 -0.48
N ASP A 74 -16.37 9.14 -0.19
CA ASP A 74 -16.58 10.20 -1.19
C ASP A 74 -15.27 10.71 -1.82
N ARG A 75 -14.12 10.29 -1.30
CA ARG A 75 -12.80 10.78 -1.72
C ARG A 75 -11.92 9.70 -2.34
N VAL A 76 -12.30 8.44 -2.25
CA VAL A 76 -11.49 7.31 -2.74
C VAL A 76 -12.10 6.72 -3.99
N GLU A 77 -11.25 6.52 -4.98
CA GLU A 77 -11.50 5.66 -6.12
C GLU A 77 -10.59 4.44 -6.03
N PHE A 78 -11.19 3.27 -6.18
CA PHE A 78 -10.48 2.00 -6.20
C PHE A 78 -10.66 1.38 -7.57
N ASN A 79 -9.55 1.07 -8.23
CA ASN A 79 -9.56 0.33 -9.48
C ASN A 79 -9.52 -1.16 -9.16
N GLU A 80 -10.60 -1.90 -9.47
CA GLU A 80 -10.70 -3.32 -9.14
C GLU A 80 -9.81 -4.21 -10.03
N GLU A 81 -9.42 -3.73 -11.21
CA GLU A 81 -8.53 -4.45 -12.13
C GLU A 81 -7.06 -4.34 -11.71
N THR A 82 -6.61 -3.12 -11.42
CA THR A 82 -5.22 -2.84 -11.03
C THR A 82 -5.00 -2.87 -9.53
N GLN A 83 -6.09 -2.84 -8.74
CA GLN A 83 -6.09 -2.77 -7.29
C GLN A 83 -5.46 -1.49 -6.70
N ASN A 84 -5.28 -0.46 -7.54
CA ASN A 84 -4.72 0.82 -7.13
C ASN A 84 -5.77 1.65 -6.39
N LEU A 85 -5.28 2.44 -5.42
CA LEU A 85 -6.10 3.35 -4.62
C LEU A 85 -5.77 4.79 -5.01
N THR A 86 -6.76 5.54 -5.49
CA THR A 86 -6.65 6.98 -5.70
C THR A 86 -7.41 7.71 -4.60
N LEU A 87 -6.69 8.51 -3.80
CA LEU A 87 -7.28 9.42 -2.83
C LEU A 87 -7.32 10.83 -3.42
N LYS A 88 -8.53 11.37 -3.55
CA LYS A 88 -8.83 12.71 -4.06
C LYS A 88 -8.98 13.72 -2.93
N ASN A 89 -8.88 15.00 -3.29
CA ASN A 89 -9.09 16.13 -2.38
C ASN A 89 -8.27 15.97 -1.08
N LEU A 90 -6.95 15.85 -1.25
CA LEU A 90 -6.01 15.62 -0.16
C LEU A 90 -6.07 16.74 0.89
N GLN A 91 -6.14 16.35 2.16
CA GLN A 91 -6.11 17.22 3.32
C GLN A 91 -4.83 16.97 4.14
N LYS A 92 -4.42 17.93 4.99
CA LYS A 92 -3.20 17.79 5.81
C LYS A 92 -3.23 16.58 6.75
N ASN A 93 -4.41 16.15 7.20
CA ASN A 93 -4.61 14.99 8.06
C ASN A 93 -4.62 13.65 7.30
N ASP A 94 -4.57 13.68 5.97
CA ASP A 94 -4.43 12.47 5.14
C ASP A 94 -2.96 12.03 5.02
N SER A 95 -2.00 12.83 5.51
CA SER A 95 -0.59 12.45 5.58
C SER A 95 -0.39 11.29 6.56
N GLY A 96 0.21 10.21 6.08
CA GLY A 96 0.50 9.02 6.88
C GLY A 96 0.82 7.80 6.02
N LEU A 97 0.94 6.65 6.69
CA LEU A 97 1.26 5.38 6.03
C LEU A 97 0.00 4.78 5.42
N TYR A 98 0.06 4.50 4.13
CA TYR A 98 -0.95 3.72 3.41
C TYR A 98 -0.35 2.36 3.08
N LYS A 99 -1.10 1.29 3.38
CA LYS A 99 -0.64 -0.08 3.17
C LYS A 99 -1.74 -0.93 2.56
N ALA A 100 -1.38 -1.68 1.54
CA ALA A 100 -2.20 -2.75 0.99
C ALA A 100 -1.79 -4.09 1.64
N GLU A 101 -2.75 -4.81 2.18
CA GLU A 101 -2.56 -6.12 2.81
C GLU A 101 -3.42 -7.16 2.12
N ALA A 102 -2.82 -8.27 1.69
CA ALA A 102 -3.56 -9.44 1.24
C ALA A 102 -3.76 -10.40 2.43
N ILE A 103 -5.00 -10.85 2.60
CA ILE A 103 -5.43 -11.69 3.71
C ILE A 103 -5.94 -13.01 3.13
N ASP A 104 -5.37 -14.11 3.63
CA ASP A 104 -5.88 -15.46 3.39
C ASP A 104 -7.12 -15.68 4.25
N VAL A 105 -8.28 -15.78 3.59
CA VAL A 105 -9.55 -16.08 4.26
C VAL A 105 -9.70 -17.60 4.23
N LYS A 106 -9.09 -18.27 5.22
CA LYS A 106 -9.28 -19.70 5.46
C LYS A 106 -10.74 -20.05 5.76
#